data_AF-A0A2S2NDD8-F1
#
_entry.id   AF-A0A2S2NDD8-F1
#
_cell.length_a   1.000
_cell.length_b   1.000
_cell.length_c   1.000
_cell.angle_alpha   90.00
_cell.angle_beta   90.00
_cell.angle_gamma   90.00
#
_symmetry.space_group_name_H-M   'P 1'
#
loop_
_entity.id
_entity.type
_entity.pdbx_description
1 polymer ?
#
loop_
_entity_poly.entity_id
_entity_poly.type
_entity_poly.pdbx_seq_one_letter_code
_entity_poly.pdbx_strand_id
1 'polypeptide(L)'
;LQTLPKIADHVLVFMIRGIRKKYKQPIAYYYCQGTTKTPDLAVCIKEVISSVQTTGLKIRSVVCDQGSTNQAAINSLKAETKRNSLMYNTENKYNGFLVNGEEIVCIYDPPHLLKCVRNNLLTKNLIFTWKGQKQEATWDDIQTLYTFDKANEVHELRT
;
A
#
# COMPACT_ATOMS: atom_id res chain seq x y z
N LEU A 1 24.86 -11.20 30.98
CA LEU A 1 23.38 -11.38 31.02
C LEU A 1 22.97 -12.15 29.77
N GLN A 2 22.50 -13.38 29.93
CA GLN A 2 22.05 -14.21 28.82
C GLN A 2 20.67 -13.70 28.39
N THR A 3 20.57 -13.08 27.21
CA THR A 3 19.30 -12.61 26.67
C THR A 3 18.39 -13.80 26.41
N LEU A 4 17.16 -13.76 26.92
CA LEU A 4 16.12 -14.75 26.61
C LEU A 4 16.03 -14.96 25.08
N PRO A 5 15.76 -16.19 24.61
CA PRO A 5 15.62 -16.46 23.19
C PRO A 5 14.48 -15.61 22.61
N LYS A 6 14.76 -14.90 21.52
CA LYS A 6 13.73 -14.17 20.77
C LYS A 6 12.92 -15.18 19.97
N ILE A 7 11.66 -15.33 20.33
CA ILE A 7 10.70 -16.17 19.62
C ILE A 7 10.03 -15.30 18.57
N ALA A 8 10.05 -15.75 17.31
CA ALA A 8 9.32 -15.10 16.24
C ALA A 8 7.82 -15.34 16.38
N ASP A 9 7.02 -14.30 16.18
CA ASP A 9 5.56 -14.32 16.21
C ASP A 9 4.94 -13.86 14.88
N HIS A 10 5.76 -13.36 13.95
CA HIS A 10 5.35 -12.94 12.62
C HIS A 10 6.31 -13.47 11.54
N VAL A 11 5.82 -13.53 10.31
CA VAL A 11 6.61 -13.83 9.11
C VAL A 11 6.35 -12.74 8.07
N LEU A 12 7.40 -12.01 7.70
CA LEU A 12 7.38 -11.10 6.55
C LEU A 12 7.56 -11.94 5.28
N VAL A 13 6.62 -11.87 4.35
CA VAL A 13 6.63 -12.66 3.10
C VAL A 13 6.64 -11.73 1.89
N PHE A 14 7.54 -12.00 0.95
CA PHE A 14 7.54 -11.38 -0.37
C PHE A 14 7.06 -12.38 -1.42
N MET A 15 6.14 -11.95 -2.27
CA MET A 15 5.53 -12.76 -3.30
C MET A 15 5.59 -12.02 -4.64
N ILE A 16 6.02 -12.71 -5.68
CA ILE A 16 5.90 -12.20 -7.06
C ILE A 16 4.54 -12.58 -7.63
N ARG A 17 3.96 -11.67 -8.40
CA ARG A 17 2.70 -11.87 -9.11
C ARG A 17 2.86 -11.40 -10.55
N GLY A 18 2.47 -12.25 -11.49
CA GLY A 18 2.43 -11.90 -12.90
C GLY A 18 1.33 -10.87 -13.17
N ILE A 19 1.69 -9.80 -13.89
CA ILE A 19 0.73 -8.78 -14.34
C ILE A 19 -0.07 -9.28 -15.55
N ARG A 20 0.63 -9.83 -16.56
CA ARG A 20 0.02 -10.30 -17.82
C ARG A 20 -0.41 -11.77 -17.79
N LYS A 21 0.17 -12.56 -16.89
CA LYS A 21 -0.05 -14.00 -16.79
C LYS A 21 -0.48 -14.33 -15.38
N LYS A 22 -1.39 -15.30 -15.23
CA LYS A 22 -1.87 -15.78 -13.94
C LYS A 22 -0.80 -16.62 -13.26
N TYR A 23 0.15 -15.93 -12.64
CA TYR A 23 1.29 -16.54 -11.94
C TYR A 23 1.47 -15.86 -10.58
N LYS A 24 1.76 -16.64 -9.55
CA LYS A 24 2.14 -16.13 -8.22
C LYS A 24 3.05 -17.12 -7.52
N GLN A 25 4.06 -16.63 -6.82
CA GLN A 25 5.02 -17.45 -6.06
C GLN A 25 5.59 -16.66 -4.89
N PRO A 26 5.57 -17.17 -3.65
CA PRO A 26 6.37 -16.63 -2.55
C PRO A 26 7.86 -16.85 -2.85
N ILE A 27 8.68 -15.80 -2.72
CA ILE A 27 10.10 -15.84 -3.10
C ILE A 27 11.06 -15.53 -1.95
N ALA A 28 10.58 -14.91 -0.88
CA ALA A 28 11.37 -14.68 0.31
C ALA A 28 10.46 -14.65 1.54
N TYR A 29 10.98 -15.12 2.68
CA TYR A 29 10.32 -15.07 3.96
C TYR A 29 11.34 -14.77 5.06
N TYR A 30 10.95 -13.94 6.02
CA TYR A 30 11.79 -13.54 7.14
C TYR A 30 10.98 -13.65 8.43
N TYR A 31 11.50 -14.41 9.39
CA TYR A 31 10.89 -14.52 10.72
C TYR A 31 11.24 -13.29 11.55
N CYS A 32 10.23 -12.67 12.14
CA CYS A 32 10.40 -11.48 12.96
C CYS A 32 9.58 -11.57 14.25
N GLN A 33 10.03 -10.81 15.25
CA GLN A 33 9.28 -10.58 16.48
C GLN A 33 8.65 -9.18 16.38
N GLY A 34 7.32 -9.14 16.30
CA GLY A 34 6.55 -7.95 15.95
C GLY A 34 6.83 -7.45 14.52
N THR A 35 6.55 -6.16 14.30
CA THR A 35 6.74 -5.53 12.99
C THR A 35 8.22 -5.38 12.65
N THR A 36 8.62 -5.80 11.45
CA THR A 36 9.96 -5.54 10.90
C THR A 36 10.29 -4.06 10.99
N LYS A 37 11.52 -3.69 11.37
CA LYS A 37 11.90 -2.28 11.47
C LYS A 37 11.97 -1.66 10.07
N THR A 38 11.63 -0.38 9.97
CA THR A 38 11.61 0.36 8.71
C THR A 38 12.91 0.25 7.89
N PRO A 39 14.12 0.42 8.46
CA PRO A 39 15.35 0.30 7.68
C PRO A 39 15.56 -1.11 7.14
N ASP A 40 15.31 -2.12 7.98
CA ASP A 40 15.45 -3.53 7.62
C ASP A 40 14.47 -3.90 6.50
N LEU A 41 13.23 -3.41 6.57
CA LEU A 41 12.23 -3.61 5.53
C LEU A 41 12.64 -2.96 4.19
N ALA A 42 13.18 -1.74 4.22
CA ALA A 42 13.65 -1.06 3.01
C ALA A 42 14.81 -1.84 2.34
N VAL A 43 15.72 -2.40 3.15
CA VAL A 43 16.80 -3.28 2.67
C VAL A 43 16.21 -4.54 2.05
N CYS A 44 15.32 -5.25 2.75
CA CYS A 44 14.67 -6.47 2.25
C CYS A 44 13.97 -6.21 0.90
N ILE A 45 13.24 -5.08 0.76
CA ILE A 45 12.59 -4.70 -0.49
C ILE A 45 13.61 -4.58 -1.63
N LYS A 46 14.72 -3.85 -1.43
CA LYS A 46 15.75 -3.68 -2.47
C LYS A 46 16.43 -5.01 -2.83
N GLU A 47 16.77 -5.82 -1.84
CA GLU A 47 17.42 -7.12 -2.03
C GLU A 47 16.54 -8.08 -2.82
N VAL A 48 15.26 -8.19 -2.45
CA VAL A 48 14.29 -9.04 -3.13
C VAL A 48 14.07 -8.56 -4.57
N ILE A 49 13.88 -7.26 -4.80
CA ILE A 49 13.72 -6.71 -6.16
C ILE A 49 14.96 -6.99 -7.01
N SER A 50 16.15 -6.73 -6.47
CA SER A 50 17.42 -6.94 -7.18
C SER A 50 17.63 -8.40 -7.52
N SER A 51 17.35 -9.31 -6.58
CA SER A 51 17.43 -10.76 -6.80
C SER A 51 16.48 -11.21 -7.90
N VAL A 52 15.23 -10.72 -7.91
CA VAL A 52 14.28 -11.07 -8.97
C VAL A 52 14.70 -10.51 -10.33
N GLN A 53 15.22 -9.28 -10.38
CA GLN A 53 15.72 -8.69 -11.63
C GLN A 53 16.84 -9.50 -12.27
N THR A 54 17.69 -10.17 -11.48
CA THR A 54 18.76 -11.05 -12.02
C THR A 54 18.24 -12.23 -12.83
N THR A 55 16.98 -12.63 -12.62
CA THR A 55 16.32 -13.73 -13.38
C THR A 55 15.81 -13.29 -14.75
N GLY A 56 15.89 -12.00 -15.08
CA GLY A 56 15.30 -11.40 -16.28
C GLY A 56 13.84 -10.96 -16.12
N LEU A 57 13.22 -11.21 -14.96
CA LEU A 57 11.90 -10.68 -14.63
C LEU A 57 11.97 -9.16 -14.36
N LYS A 58 11.03 -8.41 -14.94
CA LYS A 58 10.92 -6.96 -14.75
C LYS A 58 9.89 -6.63 -13.67
N ILE A 59 10.35 -6.12 -12.53
CA ILE A 59 9.46 -5.63 -11.48
C ILE A 59 8.99 -4.22 -11.86
N ARG A 60 7.67 -3.98 -11.81
CA ARG A 60 7.08 -2.67 -12.10
C ARG A 60 6.46 -2.00 -10.89
N SER A 61 6.04 -2.79 -9.91
CA SER A 61 5.43 -2.27 -8.71
C SER A 61 5.65 -3.16 -7.51
N VAL A 62 5.56 -2.55 -6.34
CA VAL A 62 5.39 -3.22 -5.05
C VAL A 62 3.97 -2.94 -4.54
N VAL A 63 3.37 -3.93 -3.91
CA VAL A 63 2.03 -3.81 -3.31
C VAL A 63 2.13 -4.13 -1.82
N CYS A 64 1.63 -3.23 -0.97
CA CYS A 64 1.59 -3.42 0.48
C CYS A 64 0.34 -2.77 1.09
N ASP A 65 0.07 -3.04 2.37
CA ASP A 65 -0.94 -2.28 3.10
C ASP A 65 -0.43 -0.88 3.51
N GLN A 66 -1.27 -0.11 4.19
CA GLN A 66 -0.92 1.20 4.74
C GLN A 66 -0.36 1.14 6.17
N GLY A 67 0.25 0.02 6.58
CA GLY A 67 0.95 -0.04 7.86
C GLY A 67 2.03 1.04 7.96
N SER A 68 2.19 1.64 9.15
CA SER A 68 3.12 2.76 9.38
C SER A 68 4.55 2.43 8.95
N THR A 69 5.01 1.21 9.22
CA THR A 69 6.32 0.70 8.79
C THR A 69 6.44 0.62 7.26
N ASN A 70 5.42 0.09 6.57
CA ASN A 70 5.42 -0.03 5.11
C ASN A 70 5.49 1.37 4.47
N GLN A 71 4.65 2.30 4.93
CA GLN A 71 4.68 3.68 4.47
C GLN A 71 6.05 4.34 4.70
N ALA A 72 6.64 4.16 5.89
CA ALA A 72 7.94 4.72 6.22
C ALA A 72 9.07 4.13 5.36
N ALA A 73 9.04 2.83 5.06
CA ALA A 73 10.06 2.17 4.24
C ALA A 73 9.99 2.66 2.79
N ILE A 74 8.78 2.73 2.22
CA ILE A 74 8.56 3.25 0.87
C ILE A 74 8.98 4.72 0.77
N ASN A 75 8.64 5.55 1.76
CA ASN A 75 9.05 6.96 1.79
C ASN A 75 10.57 7.10 1.88
N SER A 76 11.24 6.25 2.67
CA SER A 76 12.71 6.21 2.74
C SER A 76 13.34 5.91 1.38
N LEU A 77 12.81 4.94 0.63
CA LEU A 77 13.29 4.59 -0.71
C LEU A 77 13.05 5.71 -1.74
N LYS A 78 11.89 6.38 -1.67
CA LYS A 78 11.60 7.56 -2.51
C LYS A 78 12.54 8.72 -2.19
N ALA A 79 12.79 8.97 -0.90
CA ALA A 79 13.74 10.00 -0.47
C ALA A 79 15.17 9.66 -0.93
N GLU A 80 15.55 8.39 -0.91
CA GLU A 80 16.82 7.94 -1.47
C GLU A 80 16.94 8.26 -2.96
N THR A 81 15.90 7.92 -3.73
CA THR A 81 15.83 8.23 -5.17
C THR A 81 15.98 9.73 -5.42
N LYS A 82 15.22 10.56 -4.69
CA LYS A 82 15.29 12.02 -4.81
C LYS A 82 16.69 12.57 -4.53
N ARG A 83 17.36 12.05 -3.50
CA ARG A 83 18.74 12.45 -3.15
C ARG A 83 19.72 12.09 -4.26
N ASN A 84 19.60 10.87 -4.81
CA ASN A 84 20.48 10.42 -5.88
C ASN A 84 20.27 11.29 -7.13
N SER A 85 19.03 11.60 -7.51
CA SER A 85 18.76 12.52 -8.63
C SER A 85 19.45 13.88 -8.45
N LEU A 86 19.37 14.47 -7.25
CA LEU A 86 20.05 15.72 -6.92
C LEU A 86 21.58 15.61 -7.04
N MET A 87 22.18 14.52 -6.55
CA MET A 87 23.63 14.30 -6.63
C MET A 87 24.13 14.20 -8.08
N TYR A 88 23.33 13.61 -8.97
CA TYR A 88 23.67 13.50 -10.40
C TYR A 88 23.16 14.68 -11.24
N ASN A 89 22.66 15.76 -10.61
CA ASN A 89 22.09 16.93 -11.27
C ASN A 89 21.00 16.58 -12.30
N THR A 90 20.18 15.58 -11.98
CA THR A 90 19.05 15.13 -12.79
C THR A 90 17.73 15.53 -12.13
N GLU A 91 16.76 15.94 -12.95
CA GLU A 91 15.41 16.24 -12.47
C GLU A 91 14.72 14.94 -12.01
N ASN A 92 14.21 14.91 -10.78
CA ASN A 92 13.46 13.76 -10.28
C ASN A 92 12.04 13.75 -10.86
N LYS A 93 11.82 12.92 -11.88
CA LYS A 93 10.52 12.72 -12.55
C LYS A 93 9.77 11.47 -12.10
N TYR A 94 10.29 10.75 -11.11
CA TYR A 94 9.77 9.45 -10.70
C TYR A 94 8.63 9.59 -9.70
N ASN A 95 7.57 8.81 -9.88
CA ASN A 95 6.46 8.64 -8.94
C ASN A 95 6.79 7.58 -7.87
N GLY A 96 7.65 6.62 -8.25
CA GLY A 96 8.14 5.53 -7.42
C GLY A 96 9.52 5.78 -6.80
N PHE A 97 10.26 4.69 -6.60
CA PHE A 97 11.67 4.70 -6.21
C PHE A 97 12.47 3.86 -7.21
N LEU A 98 13.77 4.13 -7.32
CA LEU A 98 14.66 3.42 -8.23
C LEU A 98 15.34 2.23 -7.54
N VAL A 99 15.35 1.08 -8.23
CA VAL A 99 16.19 -0.08 -7.91
C VAL A 99 16.88 -0.52 -9.19
N ASN A 100 18.22 -0.54 -9.19
CA ASN A 100 19.04 -0.88 -10.35
C ASN A 100 18.69 -0.08 -11.62
N GLY A 101 18.35 1.20 -11.44
CA GLY A 101 17.97 2.11 -12.54
C GLY A 101 16.54 1.93 -13.07
N GLU A 102 15.77 0.95 -12.58
CA GLU A 102 14.36 0.79 -12.94
C GLU A 102 13.45 1.44 -11.88
N GLU A 103 12.42 2.16 -12.33
CA GLU A 103 11.40 2.72 -11.45
C GLU A 103 10.42 1.65 -10.99
N ILE A 104 10.22 1.60 -9.67
CA ILE A 104 9.28 0.72 -8.98
C ILE A 104 8.21 1.57 -8.31
N VAL A 105 6.97 1.43 -8.77
CA VAL A 105 5.82 2.19 -8.23
C VAL A 105 5.24 1.46 -7.02
N CYS A 106 4.99 2.17 -5.93
CA CYS A 106 4.27 1.62 -4.78
C CYS A 106 2.76 1.77 -4.98
N ILE A 107 2.02 0.67 -4.80
CA ILE A 107 0.56 0.63 -4.81
C ILE A 107 0.09 0.13 -3.44
N TYR A 108 -0.82 0.84 -2.80
CA TYR A 108 -1.44 0.35 -1.57
C TYR A 108 -2.64 -0.53 -1.88
N ASP A 109 -2.87 -1.55 -1.06
CA ASP A 109 -3.96 -2.51 -1.26
C ASP A 109 -5.34 -1.81 -1.29
N PRO A 110 -6.04 -1.79 -2.45
CA PRO A 110 -7.28 -1.03 -2.59
C PRO A 110 -8.40 -1.44 -1.62
N PRO A 111 -8.66 -2.75 -1.35
CA PRO A 111 -9.60 -3.17 -0.31
C PRO A 111 -9.30 -2.55 1.06
N HIS A 112 -8.03 -2.51 1.47
CA HIS A 112 -7.63 -1.85 2.72
C HIS A 112 -7.94 -0.35 2.69
N LEU A 113 -7.70 0.35 1.57
CA LEU A 113 -8.04 1.77 1.43
C LEU A 113 -9.54 2.02 1.60
N LEU A 114 -10.38 1.23 0.92
CA LEU A 114 -11.83 1.35 0.99
C LEU A 114 -12.34 1.09 2.41
N LYS A 115 -11.79 0.08 3.08
CA LYS A 115 -12.09 -0.22 4.49
C LYS A 115 -11.73 0.95 5.41
N CYS A 116 -10.57 1.57 5.20
CA CYS A 116 -10.16 2.74 5.98
C CYS A 116 -11.09 3.94 5.77
N VAL A 117 -11.48 4.24 4.53
CA VAL A 117 -12.43 5.31 4.22
C VAL A 117 -13.77 5.06 4.91
N ARG A 118 -14.32 3.85 4.79
CA ARG A 118 -15.57 3.45 5.48
C ARG A 118 -15.46 3.60 7.00
N ASN A 119 -14.36 3.12 7.61
CA ASN A 119 -14.17 3.21 9.06
C ASN A 119 -14.05 4.65 9.55
N ASN A 120 -13.43 5.52 8.77
CA ASN A 120 -13.40 6.94 9.08
C ASN A 120 -14.80 7.54 8.96
N LEU A 121 -15.55 7.24 7.90
CA LEU A 121 -16.91 7.76 7.70
C LEU A 121 -17.88 7.32 8.82
N LEU A 122 -17.70 6.13 9.37
CA LEU A 122 -18.47 5.63 10.53
C LEU A 122 -18.37 6.52 11.77
N THR A 123 -17.26 7.24 11.95
CA THR A 123 -16.96 7.99 13.18
C THR A 123 -16.71 9.47 12.93
N LYS A 124 -16.63 9.89 11.67
CA LYS A 124 -16.24 11.23 11.24
C LYS A 124 -16.98 11.58 9.96
N ASN A 125 -17.13 12.88 9.71
CA ASN A 125 -17.69 13.36 8.46
C ASN A 125 -16.59 13.56 7.41
N LEU A 126 -16.90 13.22 6.17
CA LEU A 126 -16.03 13.43 5.01
C LEU A 126 -16.32 14.79 4.40
N ILE A 127 -15.35 15.70 4.50
CA ILE A 127 -15.40 17.01 3.85
C ILE A 127 -14.72 16.94 2.49
N PHE A 128 -15.41 17.37 1.44
CA PHE A 128 -14.87 17.35 0.07
C PHE A 128 -15.37 18.54 -0.75
N THR A 129 -14.76 18.80 -1.90
CA THR A 129 -15.21 19.84 -2.82
C THR A 129 -15.87 19.19 -4.03
N TRP A 130 -17.09 19.61 -4.33
CA TRP A 130 -17.84 19.17 -5.51
C TRP A 130 -18.41 20.38 -6.22
N LYS A 131 -18.17 20.47 -7.54
CA LYS A 131 -18.59 21.60 -8.38
C LYS A 131 -18.21 22.98 -7.79
N GLY A 132 -17.00 23.07 -7.22
CA GLY A 132 -16.47 24.30 -6.62
C GLY A 132 -17.05 24.65 -5.24
N GLN A 133 -17.93 23.82 -4.68
CA GLN A 133 -18.55 24.04 -3.38
C GLN A 133 -18.06 23.01 -2.36
N LYS A 134 -17.85 23.46 -1.12
CA LYS A 134 -17.56 22.58 0.01
C LYS A 134 -18.81 21.78 0.34
N GLN A 135 -18.66 20.47 0.39
CA GLN A 135 -19.69 19.50 0.73
C GLN A 135 -19.24 18.70 1.96
N GLU A 136 -20.22 18.06 2.58
CA GLU A 136 -20.03 17.17 3.71
C GLU A 136 -20.84 15.89 3.43
N ALA A 137 -20.19 14.74 3.59
CA ALA A 137 -20.84 13.44 3.60
C ALA A 137 -20.66 12.80 4.97
N THR A 138 -21.72 12.15 5.44
CA THR A 138 -21.84 11.60 6.78
C THR A 138 -22.23 10.13 6.70
N TRP A 139 -22.14 9.43 7.83
CA TRP A 139 -22.68 8.07 7.91
C TRP A 139 -24.21 8.04 7.79
N ASP A 140 -24.88 9.09 8.25
CA ASP A 140 -26.33 9.22 8.20
C ASP A 140 -26.86 9.28 6.75
N ASP A 141 -26.11 9.87 5.82
CA ASP A 141 -26.45 9.86 4.39
C ASP A 141 -26.58 8.42 3.86
N ILE A 142 -25.71 7.51 4.30
CA ILE A 142 -25.76 6.09 3.93
C ILE A 142 -26.97 5.40 4.58
N GLN A 143 -27.25 5.70 5.85
CA GLN A 143 -28.41 5.12 6.56
C GLN A 143 -29.73 5.59 5.97
N THR A 144 -29.81 6.87 5.60
CA THR A 144 -30.95 7.49 4.93
C THR A 144 -31.17 6.84 3.56
N LEU A 145 -30.13 6.71 2.73
CA LEU A 145 -30.22 6.01 1.45
C LEU A 145 -30.69 4.56 1.63
N TYR A 146 -30.11 3.82 2.57
CA TYR A 146 -30.51 2.44 2.84
C TYR A 146 -31.99 2.34 3.26
N THR A 147 -32.46 3.24 4.10
CA THR A 147 -33.86 3.27 4.56
C THR A 147 -34.80 3.60 3.41
N PHE A 148 -34.43 4.56 2.57
CA PHE A 148 -35.18 4.91 1.37
C PHE A 148 -35.26 3.75 0.38
N ASP A 149 -34.12 3.10 0.08
CA ASP A 149 -34.07 1.93 -0.80
C ASP A 149 -34.91 0.77 -0.27
N LYS A 150 -34.84 0.50 1.03
CA LYS A 150 -35.62 -0.57 1.68
C LYS A 150 -37.12 -0.29 1.65
N ALA A 151 -37.54 0.96 1.80
CA ALA A 151 -38.95 1.34 1.67
C ALA A 151 -39.44 1.14 0.22
N ASN A 152 -38.59 1.40 -0.76
CA ASN A 152 -38.93 1.27 -2.19
C ASN A 152 -38.78 -0.16 -2.74
N GLU A 153 -38.06 -1.07 -2.07
CA GLU A 153 -38.05 -2.50 -2.39
C GLU A 153 -39.45 -3.12 -2.27
N VAL A 154 -40.31 -2.60 -1.38
CA VAL A 154 -41.70 -3.07 -1.19
C VAL A 154 -42.61 -2.66 -2.37
N HIS A 155 -42.14 -1.77 -3.26
CA HIS A 155 -42.94 -1.22 -4.36
C HIS A 155 -42.53 -1.70 -5.75
N GLU A 156 -41.64 -2.69 -5.88
CA GLU A 156 -41.13 -3.19 -7.18
C GLU A 156 -40.56 -2.07 -8.11
N LEU A 157 -40.18 -0.92 -7.56
CA LEU A 157 -39.72 0.25 -8.33
C LEU A 157 -38.22 0.21 -8.70
N ARG A 158 -37.55 -0.93 -8.54
CA ARG A 158 -36.20 -1.13 -9.08
C ARG A 158 -36.29 -1.47 -10.57
N THR A 159 -36.32 -0.44 -11.42
CA THR A 159 -35.89 -0.56 -12.83
C THR A 159 -34.38 -0.49 -12.94
#